data_AF-A0A9J7MUX9-F1
#
_entry.id   AF-A0A9J7MUX9-F1
#
_cell.length_a   1.000
_cell.length_b   1.000
_cell.length_c   1.000
_cell.angle_alpha   90.00
_cell.angle_beta   90.00
_cell.angle_gamma   90.00
#
_symmetry.space_group_name_H-M   'P 1'
#
loop_
_entity.id
_entity.type
_entity.pdbx_description
1 polymer ?
#
loop_
_entity_poly.entity_id
_entity_poly.type
_entity_poly.pdbx_seq_one_letter_code
_entity_poly.pdbx_strand_id
1 'polypeptide(L)'
;MRRPSKPPHDFVVPVGNPILRGQALAVDHRNIKSKETQEVLEQLVKVMRKKGAVGLSAPQVGVGLQIIAVECTRKQLDLVPQEIRKIREMQEFPLKIFINPKLKVTDYSTVVFPEGCESLPGFQANVPRYYGVNITGQ
;
A
#
# COMPACT_ATOMS: atom_id res chain seq x y z
N MET A 1 -20.37 -5.24 -21.94
CA MET A 1 -19.67 -5.28 -20.62
C MET A 1 -18.22 -5.68 -20.85
N ARG A 2 -17.23 -4.87 -20.45
CA ARG A 2 -15.82 -5.29 -20.49
C ARG A 2 -15.65 -6.47 -19.53
N ARG A 3 -15.14 -7.60 -20.00
CA ARG A 3 -14.69 -8.67 -19.10
C ARG A 3 -13.65 -8.05 -18.15
N PRO A 4 -13.73 -8.26 -16.83
CA PRO A 4 -12.68 -7.80 -15.94
C PRO A 4 -11.36 -8.41 -16.41
N SER A 5 -10.34 -7.56 -16.58
CA SER A 5 -9.00 -8.02 -16.96
C SER A 5 -8.51 -9.04 -15.94
N LYS A 6 -7.75 -10.06 -16.36
CA LYS A 6 -7.18 -11.00 -15.40
C LYS A 6 -6.23 -10.23 -14.45
N PRO A 7 -6.29 -10.45 -13.13
CA PRO A 7 -5.36 -9.82 -12.20
C PRO A 7 -3.91 -10.28 -12.46
N PRO A 8 -2.89 -9.45 -12.13
CA PRO A 8 -3.00 -8.15 -11.48
C PRO A 8 -3.54 -7.05 -12.42
N HIS A 9 -4.49 -6.25 -11.93
CA HIS A 9 -5.12 -5.18 -12.70
C HIS A 9 -4.20 -3.96 -12.86
N ASP A 10 -4.48 -3.13 -13.87
CA ASP A 10 -3.85 -1.82 -14.11
C ASP A 10 -4.61 -0.63 -13.49
N PHE A 11 -5.61 -0.95 -12.67
CA PHE A 11 -6.40 -0.05 -11.87
C PHE A 11 -6.56 -0.58 -10.45
N VAL A 12 -6.96 0.30 -9.54
CA VAL A 12 -7.28 -0.06 -8.15
C VAL A 12 -8.74 -0.46 -8.07
N VAL A 13 -9.02 -1.64 -7.50
CA VAL A 13 -10.41 -2.09 -7.29
C VAL A 13 -11.09 -1.21 -6.24
N PRO A 14 -12.34 -0.78 -6.47
CA PRO A 14 -13.07 0.07 -5.53
C PRO A 14 -13.61 -0.74 -4.34
N VAL A 15 -13.93 -0.03 -3.26
CA VAL A 15 -14.70 -0.55 -2.13
C VAL A 15 -15.96 -1.27 -2.63
N GLY A 16 -16.31 -2.37 -1.97
CA GLY A 16 -17.38 -3.27 -2.42
C GLY A 16 -16.87 -4.49 -3.18
N ASN A 17 -15.65 -4.44 -3.76
CA ASN A 17 -15.00 -5.66 -4.25
C ASN A 17 -14.66 -6.59 -3.07
N PRO A 18 -15.10 -7.86 -3.07
CA PRO A 18 -14.92 -8.78 -1.94
C PRO A 18 -13.45 -9.06 -1.60
N ILE A 19 -12.53 -8.91 -2.56
CA ILE A 19 -11.10 -9.13 -2.30
C ILE A 19 -10.52 -8.18 -1.25
N LEU A 20 -11.09 -6.97 -1.13
CA LEU A 20 -10.67 -5.97 -0.14
C LEU A 20 -11.14 -6.29 1.28
N ARG A 21 -12.02 -7.29 1.44
CA ARG A 21 -12.55 -7.73 2.74
C ARG A 21 -12.05 -9.12 3.15
N GLY A 22 -11.42 -9.85 2.23
CA GLY A 22 -10.82 -11.15 2.50
C GLY A 22 -9.43 -11.04 3.14
N GLN A 23 -9.04 -12.07 3.88
CA GLN A 23 -7.65 -12.21 4.34
C GLN A 23 -6.77 -12.67 3.16
N ALA A 24 -5.75 -11.89 2.84
CA ALA A 24 -4.79 -12.25 1.80
C ALA A 24 -3.95 -13.46 2.23
N LEU A 25 -3.62 -14.32 1.26
CA LEU A 25 -2.82 -15.52 1.47
C LEU A 25 -1.33 -15.19 1.51
N ALA A 26 -0.58 -15.92 2.33
CA ALA A 26 0.86 -15.83 2.32
C ALA A 26 1.42 -16.31 0.97
N VAL A 27 2.47 -15.65 0.51
CA VAL A 27 3.26 -16.08 -0.64
C VAL A 27 4.20 -17.19 -0.17
N ASP A 28 4.14 -18.36 -0.82
CA ASP A 28 5.12 -19.43 -0.59
C ASP A 28 6.53 -18.90 -0.93
N HIS A 29 7.50 -19.14 -0.07
CA HIS A 29 8.87 -18.65 -0.25
C HIS A 29 9.49 -19.11 -1.57
N ARG A 30 9.12 -20.31 -2.05
CA ARG A 30 9.56 -20.86 -3.33
C ARG A 30 9.03 -20.07 -4.52
N ASN A 31 7.89 -19.41 -4.34
CA ASN A 31 7.21 -18.65 -5.39
C ASN A 31 7.60 -17.18 -5.40
N ILE A 32 8.36 -16.66 -4.43
CA ILE A 32 8.75 -15.23 -4.41
C ILE A 32 9.42 -14.80 -5.72
N LYS A 33 10.30 -15.65 -6.26
CA LYS A 33 11.01 -15.40 -7.53
C LYS A 33 10.29 -15.96 -8.76
N SER A 34 9.08 -16.53 -8.58
CA SER A 34 8.26 -17.00 -9.71
C SER A 34 7.89 -15.83 -10.62
N LYS A 35 7.71 -16.12 -11.91
CA LYS A 35 7.31 -15.12 -12.89
C LYS A 35 6.00 -14.45 -12.48
N GLU A 36 5.05 -15.23 -11.99
CA GLU A 36 3.73 -14.78 -11.55
C GLU A 36 3.83 -13.79 -10.39
N THR A 37 4.70 -14.05 -9.41
CA THR A 37 4.88 -13.13 -8.28
C THR A 37 5.59 -11.86 -8.72
N GLN A 38 6.63 -11.96 -9.56
CA GLN A 38 7.33 -10.79 -10.09
C GLN A 38 6.40 -9.89 -10.93
N GLU A 39 5.51 -10.47 -11.74
CA GLU A 39 4.46 -9.73 -12.46
C GLU A 39 3.55 -8.94 -11.51
N VAL A 40 3.19 -9.53 -10.35
CA VAL A 40 2.41 -8.82 -9.31
C VAL A 40 3.21 -7.67 -8.71
N LEU A 41 4.50 -7.87 -8.40
CA LEU A 41 5.34 -6.82 -7.81
C LEU A 41 5.48 -5.62 -8.76
N GLU A 42 5.83 -5.88 -10.02
CA GLU A 42 5.97 -4.86 -11.06
C GLU A 42 4.67 -4.09 -11.26
N GLN A 43 3.56 -4.81 -11.38
CA GLN A 43 2.25 -4.20 -11.61
C GLN A 43 1.78 -3.39 -10.39
N LEU A 44 2.04 -3.85 -9.17
CA LEU A 44 1.71 -3.14 -7.94
C LEU A 44 2.45 -1.79 -7.87
N VAL A 45 3.76 -1.79 -8.12
CA VAL A 45 4.59 -0.57 -8.13
C VAL A 45 4.16 0.39 -9.24
N LYS A 46 3.90 -0.15 -10.43
CA LYS A 46 3.42 0.64 -11.57
C LYS A 46 2.11 1.35 -11.26
N VAL A 47 1.13 0.65 -10.68
CA VAL A 47 -0.17 1.25 -10.31
C VAL A 47 0.00 2.25 -9.18
N MET A 48 0.78 1.93 -8.14
CA MET A 48 1.07 2.84 -7.03
C MET A 48 1.62 4.18 -7.52
N ARG A 49 2.66 4.15 -8.35
CA ARG A 49 3.28 5.35 -8.93
C ARG A 49 2.36 6.10 -9.89
N LYS A 50 1.59 5.38 -10.73
CA LYS A 50 0.59 5.98 -11.63
C LYS A 50 -0.49 6.76 -10.85
N LYS A 51 -0.83 6.29 -9.65
CA LYS A 51 -1.78 6.95 -8.75
C LYS A 51 -1.16 8.05 -7.88
N GLY A 52 0.17 8.11 -7.80
CA GLY A 52 0.86 9.00 -6.86
C GLY A 52 0.69 8.59 -5.40
N ALA A 53 0.23 7.36 -5.15
CA ALA A 53 0.02 6.83 -3.80
C ALA A 53 1.36 6.54 -3.11
N VAL A 54 1.41 6.72 -1.79
CA VAL A 54 2.59 6.42 -0.96
C VAL A 54 2.69 4.96 -0.53
N GLY A 55 1.61 4.21 -0.73
CA GLY A 55 1.57 2.77 -0.50
C GLY A 55 0.38 2.11 -1.20
N LEU A 56 0.56 0.84 -1.58
CA LEU A 56 -0.48 0.04 -2.23
C LEU A 56 -0.30 -1.44 -1.87
N SER A 57 -1.40 -2.18 -1.78
CA SER A 57 -1.40 -3.62 -1.48
C SER A 57 -1.86 -4.46 -2.67
N ALA A 58 -1.37 -5.69 -2.80
CA ALA A 58 -1.76 -6.60 -3.88
C ALA A 58 -3.29 -6.84 -4.00
N PRO A 59 -4.07 -6.91 -2.90
CA PRO A 59 -5.53 -6.99 -2.99
C PRO A 59 -6.15 -5.81 -3.75
N GLN A 60 -5.57 -4.61 -3.66
CA GLN A 60 -6.05 -3.43 -4.37
C GLN A 60 -5.88 -3.53 -5.89
N VAL A 61 -4.98 -4.38 -6.39
CA VAL A 61 -4.84 -4.72 -7.82
C VAL A 61 -5.45 -6.09 -8.15
N GLY A 62 -6.34 -6.60 -7.31
CA GLY A 62 -7.11 -7.83 -7.57
C GLY A 62 -6.36 -9.12 -7.25
N VAL A 63 -5.25 -9.07 -6.50
CA VAL A 63 -4.45 -10.25 -6.14
C VAL A 63 -4.50 -10.49 -4.63
N GLY A 64 -5.05 -11.62 -4.20
CA GLY A 64 -5.24 -11.98 -2.79
C GLY A 64 -3.98 -12.49 -2.09
N LEU A 65 -2.83 -11.83 -2.28
CA LEU A 65 -1.54 -12.20 -1.68
C LEU A 65 -1.06 -11.13 -0.69
N GLN A 66 -0.31 -11.55 0.34
CA GLN A 66 0.27 -10.68 1.36
C GLN A 66 1.50 -9.95 0.81
N ILE A 67 1.26 -8.93 -0.03
CA ILE A 67 2.30 -8.11 -0.63
C ILE A 67 1.88 -6.65 -0.51
N ILE A 68 2.78 -5.82 -0.01
CA ILE A 68 2.62 -4.36 0.03
C ILE A 68 3.84 -3.68 -0.58
N ALA A 69 3.63 -2.56 -1.27
CA ALA A 69 4.66 -1.65 -1.71
C ALA A 69 4.46 -0.31 -1.02
N VAL A 70 5.55 0.31 -0.58
CA VAL A 70 5.56 1.66 0.01
C VAL A 70 6.71 2.46 -0.57
N GLU A 71 6.45 3.73 -0.85
CA GLU A 71 7.45 4.67 -1.37
C GLU A 71 7.00 6.10 -1.01
N CYS A 72 7.92 6.92 -0.50
CA CYS A 72 7.66 8.35 -0.35
C CYS A 72 8.80 9.13 -0.99
N THR A 73 8.54 9.68 -2.17
CA THR A 73 9.51 10.42 -2.97
C THR A 73 9.58 11.88 -2.56
N ARG A 74 10.72 12.54 -2.81
CA ARG A 74 10.83 14.00 -2.64
C ARG A 74 9.72 14.78 -3.34
N LYS A 75 9.37 14.37 -4.57
CA LYS A 75 8.29 14.97 -5.35
C LYS A 75 6.94 14.93 -4.61
N GLN A 76 6.61 13.82 -3.94
CA GLN A 76 5.38 13.71 -3.16
C GLN A 76 5.42 14.61 -1.92
N LEU A 77 6.56 14.70 -1.23
CA LEU A 77 6.72 15.60 -0.09
C LEU A 77 6.54 17.06 -0.50
N ASP A 78 7.08 17.48 -1.64
CA ASP A 78 7.00 18.87 -2.08
C ASP A 78 5.58 19.32 -2.47
N LEU A 79 4.64 18.38 -2.64
CA LEU A 79 3.20 18.68 -2.79
C LEU A 79 2.52 19.00 -1.46
N VAL A 80 3.17 18.75 -0.32
CA VAL A 80 2.62 18.97 1.02
C VAL A 80 3.27 20.22 1.64
N PRO A 81 2.48 21.17 2.19
CA PRO A 81 3.02 22.34 2.87
C PRO A 81 4.05 21.97 3.95
N GLN A 82 5.13 22.75 4.06
CA GLN A 82 6.25 22.44 4.95
C GLN A 82 5.82 22.25 6.41
N GLU A 83 4.92 23.10 6.91
CA GLU A 83 4.42 23.00 8.29
C GLU A 83 3.64 21.70 8.52
N ILE A 84 2.84 21.26 7.54
CA ILE A 84 2.13 19.98 7.61
C ILE A 84 3.11 18.80 7.57
N ARG A 85 4.17 18.88 6.74
CA ARG A 85 5.22 17.85 6.71
C ARG A 85 5.92 17.71 8.05
N LYS A 86 6.24 18.82 8.72
CA LYS A 86 6.85 18.82 10.06
C LYS A 86 5.92 18.19 11.10
N ILE A 87 4.66 18.63 11.14
CA ILE A 87 3.66 18.12 12.11
C ILE A 87 3.41 16.62 11.93
N ARG A 88 3.39 16.13 10.68
CA ARG A 88 3.19 14.72 10.34
C ARG A 88 4.48 13.90 10.28
N GLU A 89 5.61 14.52 10.59
CA GLU A 89 6.95 13.91 10.54
C GLU A 89 7.22 13.17 9.21
N MET A 90 6.77 13.73 8.10
CA MET A 90 6.87 13.09 6.79
C MET A 90 8.32 13.10 6.29
N GLN A 91 8.84 11.92 5.95
CA GLN A 91 10.21 11.74 5.46
C GLN A 91 10.23 10.99 4.13
N GLU A 92 11.25 11.28 3.32
CA GLU A 92 11.50 10.55 2.09
C GLU A 92 12.08 9.17 2.41
N PHE A 93 11.60 8.15 1.71
CA PHE A 93 12.18 6.83 1.77
C PHE A 93 12.04 6.13 0.41
N PRO A 94 13.04 5.32 0.01
CA PRO A 94 13.03 4.63 -1.26
C PRO A 94 11.93 3.56 -1.29
N LEU A 95 11.58 3.11 -2.49
CA LEU A 95 10.68 1.97 -2.67
C LEU A 95 11.10 0.78 -1.79
N LYS A 96 10.15 0.31 -0.98
CA LYS A 96 10.24 -0.96 -0.27
C LYS A 96 9.04 -1.81 -0.63
N ILE A 97 9.28 -3.07 -0.92
CA ILE A 97 8.25 -4.09 -1.10
C ILE A 97 8.42 -5.07 0.06
N PHE A 98 7.33 -5.39 0.74
CA PHE A 98 7.32 -6.42 1.78
C PHE A 98 6.43 -7.56 1.32
N ILE A 99 6.98 -8.78 1.35
CA ILE A 99 6.24 -10.00 1.15
C ILE A 99 6.02 -10.66 2.51
N ASN A 100 4.79 -11.13 2.74
CA ASN A 100 4.32 -11.68 4.02
C ASN A 100 4.63 -10.76 5.22
N PRO A 101 4.30 -9.44 5.15
CA PRO A 101 4.67 -8.50 6.20
C PRO A 101 4.04 -8.86 7.55
N LYS A 102 4.82 -8.72 8.61
CA LYS A 102 4.38 -8.75 10.01
C LYS A 102 4.67 -7.40 10.65
N LEU A 103 3.64 -6.80 11.23
CA LEU A 103 3.74 -5.53 11.94
C LEU A 103 3.78 -5.80 13.44
N LYS A 104 4.73 -5.19 14.15
CA LYS A 104 4.82 -5.15 15.61
C LYS A 104 4.79 -3.69 16.06
N VAL A 105 3.90 -3.35 16.99
CA VAL A 105 3.88 -2.01 17.60
C VAL A 105 5.09 -1.86 18.52
N THR A 106 5.82 -0.77 18.37
CA THR A 106 6.98 -0.43 19.22
C THR A 106 6.69 0.77 20.13
N ASP A 107 5.73 1.61 19.76
CA ASP A 107 5.22 2.70 20.59
C ASP A 107 3.69 2.75 20.47
N TYR A 108 3.01 2.64 21.62
CA TYR A 108 1.55 2.56 21.72
C TYR A 108 0.87 3.94 21.85
N SER A 109 1.63 5.03 21.93
CA SER A 109 1.06 6.37 21.77
C SER A 109 0.41 6.50 20.39
N THR A 110 -0.63 7.33 20.28
CA THR A 110 -1.39 7.47 19.04
C THR A 110 -1.36 8.88 18.50
N VAL A 111 -1.32 8.99 17.18
CA VAL A 111 -1.47 10.22 16.42
C VAL A 111 -2.67 10.11 15.51
N VAL A 112 -3.32 11.24 15.22
CA VAL A 112 -4.54 11.28 14.42
C VAL A 112 -4.36 12.29 13.29
N PHE A 113 -4.43 11.80 12.06
CA PHE A 113 -4.39 12.62 10.86
C PHE A 113 -5.43 12.16 9.83
N PRO A 114 -5.83 13.05 8.90
CA PRO A 114 -6.65 12.66 7.75
C PRO A 114 -5.90 11.69 6.84
N GLU A 115 -6.51 10.54 6.55
CA GLU A 115 -6.04 9.55 5.58
C GLU A 115 -7.07 9.37 4.46
N GLY A 116 -6.58 9.06 3.25
CA GLY A 116 -7.38 8.64 2.10
C GLY A 116 -6.98 7.24 1.63
N CYS A 117 -7.78 6.64 0.75
CA CYS A 117 -7.50 5.31 0.20
C CYS A 117 -7.84 5.26 -1.29
N GLU A 118 -6.95 4.70 -2.11
CA GLU A 118 -7.18 4.55 -3.56
C GLU A 118 -8.40 3.67 -3.90
N SER A 119 -8.81 2.79 -2.98
CA SER A 119 -10.04 2.00 -3.12
C SER A 119 -11.31 2.75 -2.69
N LEU A 120 -11.20 3.95 -2.12
CA LEU A 120 -12.32 4.81 -1.73
C LEU A 120 -12.05 6.26 -2.18
N PRO A 121 -12.04 6.51 -3.51
CA PRO A 121 -11.65 7.82 -4.04
C PRO A 121 -12.64 8.91 -3.63
N GLY A 122 -12.11 10.11 -3.33
CA GLY A 122 -12.90 11.31 -3.00
C GLY A 122 -13.25 11.46 -1.52
N PHE A 123 -12.87 10.51 -0.66
CA PHE A 123 -13.15 10.55 0.77
C PHE A 123 -11.88 10.51 1.60
N GLN A 124 -11.90 11.20 2.74
CA GLN A 124 -10.87 11.15 3.76
C GLN A 124 -11.54 11.14 5.15
N ALA A 125 -10.85 10.56 6.12
CA ALA A 125 -11.28 10.57 7.51
C ALA A 125 -10.07 10.65 8.45
N ASN A 126 -10.28 11.16 9.66
CA ASN A 126 -9.28 11.11 10.72
C ASN A 126 -9.11 9.66 11.19
N VAL A 127 -7.88 9.13 11.09
CA VAL A 127 -7.57 7.76 11.49
C VAL A 127 -6.52 7.78 12.60
N PRO A 128 -6.79 7.15 13.76
CA PRO A 128 -5.77 6.98 14.79
C PRO A 128 -4.75 5.92 14.36
N ARG A 129 -3.46 6.23 14.47
CA ARG A 129 -2.33 5.31 14.21
C ARG A 129 -1.39 5.28 15.41
N TYR A 130 -0.79 4.12 15.66
CA TYR A 130 0.32 4.00 16.60
C TYR A 130 1.52 4.81 16.11
N TYR A 131 2.22 5.47 17.03
CA TYR A 131 3.34 6.35 16.70
C TYR A 131 4.54 5.57 16.15
N GLY A 132 4.79 4.36 16.68
CA GLY A 132 5.95 3.54 16.31
C GLY A 132 5.56 2.10 15.97
N VAL A 133 6.02 1.62 14.82
CA VAL A 133 5.87 0.22 14.40
C VAL A 133 7.17 -0.30 13.78
N ASN A 134 7.40 -1.60 13.91
CA ASN A 134 8.42 -2.34 13.19
C ASN A 134 7.75 -3.32 12.22
N ILE A 135 8.23 -3.36 10.97
CA ILE A 135 7.72 -4.27 9.94
C ILE A 135 8.84 -5.24 9.57
N THR A 136 8.54 -6.54 9.58
CA THR A 136 9.41 -7.60 9.06
C THR A 136 8.71 -8.33 7.92
N GLY A 137 9.48 -8.90 6.99
CA GLY A 137 8.96 -9.60 5.81
C GLY A 137 10.12 -10.11 4.95
N GLN A 138 9.80 -10.81 3.87
CA GLN A 138 10.78 -11.14 2.81
C GLN A 138 10.88 -10.02 1.78
#